data_AF-A0A419IW66-F1
#
_entry.id   AF-A0A419IW66-F1
#
_cell.length_a   1.000
_cell.length_b   1.000
_cell.length_c   1.000
_cell.angle_alpha   90.00
_cell.angle_beta   90.00
_cell.angle_gamma   90.00
#
_symmetry.space_group_name_H-M   'P 1'
#
loop_
_entity.id
_entity.type
_entity.pdbx_description
1 polymer ?
#
loop_
_entity_poly.entity_id
_entity_poly.type
_entity_poly.pdbx_seq_one_letter_code
_entity_poly.pdbx_strand_id
1 'polypeptide(L)'
;MNTRHWFKRLTIVGAFFTFAFFSSQQVSAAQYVFENGQNNSYINAQLISNPQEYQYVYGYISPGSDTIDYYVLDFQTFTPQMQVALLKRSLTTDTSFVPMLVFGDPQQSRFIGQAPFGFPTNLGGRTYAWNNEPEEITDDTMYESLLKGPAFIRDFSPQRYIVAVHDPTGVGGRYVLYLGAHEPKKTIGNQFQAFLALLRIKLNLY
;
A
#
# COMPACT_ATOMS: atom_id res chain seq x y z
N MET A 1 -53.53 8.13 -12.04
CA MET A 1 -52.60 8.00 -10.89
C MET A 1 -51.18 7.87 -11.42
N ASN A 2 -50.29 8.79 -11.03
CA ASN A 2 -49.04 9.08 -11.72
C ASN A 2 -47.88 8.24 -11.13
N THR A 3 -47.85 6.94 -11.45
CA THR A 3 -46.90 5.92 -10.93
C THR A 3 -45.43 6.26 -11.18
N ARG A 4 -45.13 7.08 -12.20
CA ARG A 4 -43.77 7.50 -12.58
C ARG A 4 -43.10 8.43 -11.55
N HIS A 5 -43.86 9.23 -10.80
CA HIS A 5 -43.30 10.10 -9.75
C HIS A 5 -42.99 9.35 -8.46
N TRP A 6 -43.73 8.27 -8.20
CA TRP A 6 -43.55 7.44 -7.01
C TRP A 6 -42.27 6.61 -7.11
N PHE A 7 -42.01 6.02 -8.28
CA PHE A 7 -40.75 5.32 -8.56
C PHE A 7 -39.52 6.22 -8.40
N LYS A 8 -39.54 7.44 -8.96
CA LYS A 8 -38.42 8.39 -8.82
C LYS A 8 -38.12 8.76 -7.36
N ARG A 9 -39.16 8.94 -6.54
CA ARG A 9 -39.01 9.26 -5.12
C ARG A 9 -38.45 8.06 -4.33
N LEU A 10 -38.90 6.84 -4.64
CA LEU A 10 -38.34 5.62 -4.06
C LEU A 10 -36.88 5.39 -4.42
N THR A 11 -36.46 5.68 -5.66
CA THR A 11 -35.05 5.56 -6.06
C THR A 11 -34.16 6.56 -5.35
N ILE A 12 -34.63 7.81 -5.18
CA ILE A 12 -33.88 8.86 -4.48
C ILE A 12 -33.77 8.53 -2.98
N VAL A 13 -34.84 8.07 -2.35
CA VAL A 13 -34.84 7.66 -0.94
C VAL A 13 -33.97 6.43 -0.74
N GLY A 14 -34.05 5.44 -1.63
CA GLY A 14 -33.17 4.27 -1.64
C GLY A 14 -31.70 4.67 -1.75
N ALA A 15 -31.35 5.49 -2.75
CA ALA A 15 -29.99 6.01 -2.92
C ALA A 15 -29.52 6.82 -1.71
N PHE A 16 -30.40 7.59 -1.07
CA PHE A 16 -30.09 8.35 0.14
C PHE A 16 -29.80 7.43 1.34
N PHE A 17 -30.60 6.39 1.57
CA PHE A 17 -30.36 5.42 2.63
C PHE A 17 -29.11 4.57 2.38
N THR A 18 -28.86 4.20 1.12
CA THR A 18 -27.64 3.52 0.71
C THR A 18 -26.42 4.43 0.97
N PHE A 19 -26.49 5.71 0.55
CA PHE A 19 -25.44 6.69 0.81
C PHE A 19 -25.23 6.93 2.32
N ALA A 20 -26.31 7.05 3.10
CA ALA A 20 -26.26 7.24 4.55
C ALA A 20 -25.64 6.02 5.27
N PHE A 21 -26.04 4.80 4.89
CA PHE A 21 -25.48 3.56 5.42
C PHE A 21 -24.00 3.38 5.07
N PHE A 22 -23.56 3.82 3.89
CA PHE A 22 -22.14 3.83 3.54
C PHE A 22 -21.37 4.96 4.22
N SER A 23 -22.01 6.10 4.51
CA SER A 23 -21.38 7.20 5.25
C SER A 23 -21.19 6.92 6.75
N SER A 24 -21.94 5.98 7.32
CA SER A 24 -21.81 5.56 8.72
C SER A 24 -20.81 4.43 8.95
N GLN A 25 -20.33 3.77 7.88
CA GLN A 25 -19.15 2.91 7.99
C GLN A 25 -17.94 3.81 8.21
N GLN A 26 -17.16 3.54 9.27
CA GLN A 26 -15.90 4.20 9.51
C GLN A 26 -14.91 3.79 8.42
N VAL A 27 -15.01 4.42 7.25
CA VAL A 27 -13.96 4.36 6.24
C VAL A 27 -12.75 5.01 6.90
N SER A 28 -11.74 4.21 7.23
CA SER A 28 -10.43 4.71 7.65
C SER A 28 -10.03 5.77 6.65
N ALA A 29 -9.46 6.88 7.13
CA ALA A 29 -9.10 7.96 6.24
C ALA A 29 -7.99 7.52 5.26
N ALA A 30 -7.33 6.38 5.53
CA ALA A 30 -6.24 5.81 4.75
C ALA A 30 -6.48 5.91 3.24
N GLN A 31 -5.45 6.36 2.52
CA GLN A 31 -5.49 6.47 1.07
C GLN A 31 -5.16 5.11 0.44
N TYR A 32 -5.82 4.79 -0.66
CA TYR A 32 -5.62 3.54 -1.40
C TYR A 32 -5.05 3.88 -2.77
N VAL A 33 -3.85 3.38 -3.05
CA VAL A 33 -3.15 3.61 -4.32
C VAL A 33 -2.98 2.26 -5.01
N PHE A 34 -3.33 2.18 -6.30
CA PHE A 34 -3.18 0.95 -7.08
C PHE A 34 -2.20 1.17 -8.21
N GLU A 35 -1.15 0.36 -8.21
CA GLU A 35 -0.10 0.43 -9.21
C GLU A 35 -0.33 -0.63 -10.29
N ASN A 36 -0.20 -0.22 -11.55
CA ASN A 36 -0.34 -1.12 -12.70
C ASN A 36 0.93 -1.96 -12.97
N GLY A 37 1.91 -1.94 -12.05
CA GLY A 37 3.23 -2.57 -12.19
C GLY A 37 4.18 -1.82 -13.12
N GLN A 38 5.36 -2.42 -13.38
CA GLN A 38 6.46 -1.92 -14.22
C GLN A 38 7.38 -0.84 -13.61
N ASN A 39 7.34 -0.63 -12.30
CA ASN A 39 8.27 0.27 -11.61
C ASN A 39 9.62 -0.41 -11.35
N ASN A 40 10.14 -1.13 -12.35
CA ASN A 40 11.23 -2.08 -12.19
C ASN A 40 12.63 -1.46 -12.26
N SER A 41 12.69 -0.13 -12.26
CA SER A 41 13.92 0.63 -12.32
C SER A 41 13.90 1.73 -11.29
N TYR A 42 15.00 1.85 -10.55
CA TYR A 42 15.24 2.96 -9.63
C TYR A 42 15.08 4.34 -10.30
N ILE A 43 15.42 4.46 -11.58
CA ILE A 43 15.32 5.72 -12.33
C ILE A 43 13.86 6.12 -12.56
N ASN A 44 12.99 5.14 -12.77
CA ASN A 44 11.56 5.31 -13.02
C ASN A 44 10.73 4.81 -11.84
N ALA A 45 11.24 5.02 -10.62
CA ALA A 45 10.55 4.62 -9.40
C ALA A 45 9.27 5.45 -9.21
N GLN A 46 8.22 4.79 -8.72
CA GLN A 46 6.92 5.41 -8.52
C GLN A 46 6.94 6.38 -7.34
N LEU A 47 6.44 7.59 -7.55
CA LEU A 47 6.32 8.57 -6.47
C LEU A 47 5.10 8.26 -5.60
N ILE A 48 5.32 8.02 -4.31
CA ILE A 48 4.24 7.99 -3.31
C ILE A 48 4.05 9.41 -2.82
N SER A 49 2.93 10.02 -3.20
CA SER A 49 2.58 11.39 -2.81
C SER A 49 2.09 11.43 -1.36
N ASN A 50 2.50 12.44 -0.59
CA ASN A 50 2.15 12.59 0.83
C ASN A 50 2.48 11.37 1.70
N PRO A 51 3.71 10.83 1.64
CA PRO A 51 4.08 9.58 2.33
C PRO A 51 3.91 9.63 3.85
N GLN A 52 3.78 10.82 4.44
CA GLN A 52 3.50 11.02 5.86
C GLN A 52 2.08 10.66 6.29
N GLU A 53 1.11 10.66 5.37
CA GLU A 53 -0.27 10.25 5.65
C GLU A 53 -0.38 8.73 5.59
N TYR A 54 -1.29 8.11 6.36
CA TYR A 54 -1.52 6.67 6.26
C TYR A 54 -2.07 6.27 4.88
N GLN A 55 -1.39 5.34 4.22
CA GLN A 55 -1.75 4.84 2.89
C GLN A 55 -1.47 3.35 2.76
N TYR A 56 -2.22 2.74 1.86
CA TYR A 56 -2.05 1.38 1.39
C TYR A 56 -1.80 1.41 -0.12
N VAL A 57 -0.57 1.07 -0.51
CA VAL A 57 -0.14 1.02 -1.90
C VAL A 57 -0.16 -0.42 -2.37
N TYR A 58 -1.13 -0.76 -3.21
CA TYR A 58 -1.32 -2.08 -3.80
C TYR A 58 -0.38 -2.24 -5.00
N GLY A 59 0.45 -3.28 -4.96
CA GLY A 59 1.41 -3.60 -6.01
C GLY A 59 1.37 -5.07 -6.41
N TYR A 60 2.07 -5.36 -7.51
CA TYR A 60 2.18 -6.70 -8.07
C TYR A 60 3.58 -6.93 -8.63
N ILE A 61 4.26 -7.95 -8.09
CA ILE A 61 5.52 -8.45 -8.62
C ILE A 61 5.22 -9.55 -9.63
N SER A 62 5.63 -9.36 -10.88
CA SER A 62 5.54 -10.41 -11.89
C SER A 62 6.46 -11.59 -11.54
N PRO A 63 6.02 -12.84 -11.80
CA PRO A 63 6.86 -14.03 -11.67
C PRO A 63 8.12 -13.92 -12.55
N GLY A 64 9.23 -14.49 -12.08
CA GLY A 64 10.53 -14.42 -12.74
C GLY A 64 11.63 -13.95 -11.79
N SER A 65 12.89 -14.16 -12.18
CA SER A 65 14.04 -13.70 -11.39
C SER A 65 14.17 -12.18 -11.45
N ASP A 66 14.50 -11.57 -10.31
CA ASP A 66 14.97 -10.19 -10.18
C ASP A 66 13.95 -9.08 -10.47
N THR A 67 12.65 -9.35 -10.29
CA THR A 67 11.63 -8.30 -10.30
C THR A 67 11.64 -7.53 -8.97
N ILE A 68 11.81 -6.21 -9.07
CA ILE A 68 11.84 -5.28 -7.94
C ILE A 68 10.91 -4.13 -8.30
N ASP A 69 9.93 -3.79 -7.46
CA ASP A 69 9.19 -2.56 -7.61
C ASP A 69 9.83 -1.46 -6.77
N TYR A 70 10.17 -0.33 -7.39
CA TYR A 70 10.77 0.82 -6.71
C TYR A 70 9.74 1.93 -6.47
N TYR A 71 9.83 2.50 -5.27
CA TYR A 71 9.04 3.63 -4.81
C TYR A 71 9.92 4.73 -4.26
N VAL A 72 9.53 5.97 -4.51
CA VAL A 72 10.13 7.17 -3.94
C VAL A 72 9.21 7.72 -2.87
N LEU A 73 9.75 7.89 -1.66
CA LEU A 73 9.14 8.69 -0.61
C LEU A 73 9.81 10.06 -0.61
N ASP A 74 9.08 11.10 -1.00
CA ASP A 74 9.61 12.47 -1.06
C ASP A 74 9.10 13.31 0.11
N PHE A 75 9.96 13.55 1.10
CA PHE A 75 9.61 14.36 2.27
C PHE A 75 10.07 15.80 2.10
N GLN A 76 9.12 16.72 2.22
CA GLN A 76 9.37 18.16 2.24
C GLN A 76 9.63 18.69 3.66
N THR A 77 9.20 17.95 4.68
CA THR A 77 9.36 18.30 6.10
C THR A 77 9.72 17.07 6.92
N PHE A 78 10.32 17.30 8.10
CA PHE A 78 10.60 16.23 9.04
C PHE A 78 9.31 15.49 9.42
N THR A 79 9.36 14.16 9.38
CA THR A 79 8.22 13.29 9.71
C THR A 79 8.66 12.28 10.77
N PRO A 80 8.20 12.42 12.03
CA PRO A 80 8.56 11.50 13.10
C PRO A 80 7.77 10.20 13.02
N GLN A 81 8.36 9.11 13.52
CA GLN A 81 7.70 7.83 13.79
C GLN A 81 6.87 7.28 12.63
N MET A 82 7.32 7.48 11.40
CA MET A 82 6.63 6.93 10.25
C MET A 82 6.80 5.41 10.22
N GLN A 83 5.68 4.73 10.10
CA GLN A 83 5.62 3.29 9.90
C GLN A 83 5.72 2.98 8.42
N VAL A 84 6.47 1.93 8.10
CA VAL A 84 6.46 1.28 6.78
C VAL A 84 6.37 -0.22 7.04
N ALA A 85 5.40 -0.88 6.42
CA ALA A 85 5.19 -2.31 6.54
C ALA A 85 4.83 -2.91 5.19
N LEU A 86 5.31 -4.13 4.94
CA LEU A 86 4.93 -4.91 3.79
C LEU A 86 3.90 -5.96 4.21
N LEU A 87 2.79 -5.98 3.50
CA LEU A 87 1.70 -6.92 3.69
C LEU A 87 1.56 -7.79 2.44
N LYS A 88 1.10 -9.02 2.63
CA LYS A 88 0.65 -9.88 1.52
C LYS A 88 -0.68 -10.52 1.88
N ARG A 89 -1.38 -11.05 0.89
CA ARG A 89 -2.64 -11.75 1.13
C ARG A 89 -2.43 -12.98 2.03
N SER A 90 -3.26 -13.12 3.06
CA SER A 90 -3.38 -14.34 3.87
C SER A 90 -4.16 -15.38 3.06
N LEU A 91 -3.46 -16.13 2.21
CA LEU A 91 -4.02 -17.35 1.61
C LEU A 91 -3.54 -18.53 2.45
N THR A 92 -4.47 -19.26 3.05
CA THR A 92 -4.19 -20.44 3.89
C THR A 92 -3.41 -21.55 3.19
N THR A 93 -3.24 -21.47 1.86
CA THR A 93 -2.58 -22.49 1.03
C THR A 93 -1.38 -22.00 0.23
N ASP A 94 -1.05 -20.71 0.22
CA ASP A 94 0.07 -20.19 -0.58
C ASP A 94 1.08 -19.41 0.27
N THR A 95 2.12 -20.12 0.68
CA THR A 95 3.27 -19.58 1.42
C THR A 95 4.46 -19.26 0.51
N SER A 96 4.34 -19.51 -0.80
CA SER A 96 5.48 -19.51 -1.72
C SER A 96 5.95 -18.10 -2.11
N PHE A 97 5.04 -17.13 -2.13
CA PHE A 97 5.35 -15.73 -2.32
C PHE A 97 5.87 -15.09 -1.02
N VAL A 98 7.14 -14.69 -0.99
CA VAL A 98 7.82 -14.18 0.23
C VAL A 98 8.55 -12.87 -0.10
N PRO A 99 7.81 -11.78 -0.40
CA PRO A 99 8.41 -10.52 -0.84
C PRO A 99 9.17 -9.82 0.28
N MET A 100 10.37 -9.32 0.04
CA MET A 100 11.15 -8.56 0.99
C MET A 100 10.94 -7.06 0.83
N LEU A 101 11.03 -6.34 1.94
CA LEU A 101 11.00 -4.88 1.96
C LEU A 101 12.44 -4.37 1.95
N VAL A 102 12.78 -3.50 1.01
CA VAL A 102 14.09 -2.87 0.91
C VAL A 102 13.94 -1.38 1.14
N PHE A 103 14.79 -0.83 1.99
CA PHE A 103 14.83 0.59 2.28
C PHE A 103 16.18 1.18 1.89
N GLY A 104 16.16 2.25 1.10
CA GLY A 104 17.33 3.01 0.67
C GLY A 104 17.35 4.41 1.27
N ASP A 105 18.50 4.78 1.84
CA ASP A 105 18.74 6.08 2.47
C ASP A 105 19.97 6.74 1.83
N PRO A 106 19.82 7.88 1.14
CA PRO A 106 20.95 8.52 0.46
C PRO A 106 22.02 9.03 1.42
N GLN A 107 21.72 9.17 2.72
CA GLN A 107 22.71 9.57 3.72
C GLN A 107 23.46 8.38 4.34
N GLN A 108 23.02 7.15 4.09
CA GLN A 108 23.71 5.97 4.58
C GLN A 108 24.78 5.54 3.57
N SER A 109 25.99 5.28 4.09
CA SER A 109 27.12 4.80 3.28
C SER A 109 27.19 3.27 3.19
N ARG A 110 26.43 2.56 4.03
CA ARG A 110 26.44 1.09 4.10
C ARG A 110 25.05 0.52 3.85
N PHE A 111 25.02 -0.60 3.13
CA PHE A 111 23.84 -1.44 3.00
C PHE A 111 23.91 -2.62 4.00
N ILE A 112 22.79 -2.93 4.66
CA ILE A 112 22.66 -4.03 5.63
C ILE A 112 21.74 -5.11 5.07
N GLY A 113 22.22 -6.35 5.03
CA GLY A 113 21.53 -7.47 4.39
C GLY A 113 21.94 -7.62 2.92
N GLN A 114 21.24 -8.49 2.20
CA GLN A 114 21.48 -8.70 0.78
C GLN A 114 20.65 -7.71 -0.04
N ALA A 115 21.32 -6.84 -0.79
CA ALA A 115 20.65 -5.98 -1.75
C ALA A 115 20.18 -6.83 -2.94
N PRO A 116 18.95 -6.62 -3.44
CA PRO A 116 18.47 -7.37 -4.58
C PRO A 116 19.19 -6.92 -5.87
N PHE A 117 19.24 -7.80 -6.86
CA PHE A 117 19.93 -7.52 -8.13
C PHE A 117 19.29 -6.31 -8.84
N GLY A 118 20.09 -5.31 -9.19
CA GLY A 118 19.59 -4.06 -9.79
C GLY A 118 19.33 -2.93 -8.78
N PHE A 119 19.44 -3.19 -7.47
CA PHE A 119 19.41 -2.12 -6.46
C PHE A 119 20.62 -1.18 -6.62
N PRO A 120 20.45 0.15 -6.49
CA PRO A 120 21.55 1.10 -6.68
C PRO A 120 22.70 0.83 -5.71
N THR A 121 23.89 0.58 -6.25
CA THR A 121 25.10 0.24 -5.46
C THR A 121 25.66 1.43 -4.68
N ASN A 122 25.30 2.65 -5.08
CA ASN A 122 25.67 3.89 -4.43
C ASN A 122 24.72 4.31 -3.30
N LEU A 123 23.66 3.52 -3.03
CA LEU A 123 22.66 3.82 -2.02
C LEU A 123 22.82 2.87 -0.82
N GLY A 124 23.11 3.43 0.36
CA GLY A 124 23.04 2.67 1.61
C GLY A 124 21.61 2.36 2.02
N GLY A 125 21.43 1.47 2.99
CA GLY A 125 20.09 1.02 3.35
C GLY A 125 20.04 -0.32 4.06
N ARG A 126 18.87 -0.96 4.00
CA ARG A 126 18.62 -2.26 4.61
C ARG A 126 17.56 -3.07 3.87
N THR A 127 17.76 -4.38 3.78
CA THR A 127 16.72 -5.35 3.43
C THR A 127 16.08 -5.91 4.70
N TYR A 128 14.75 -5.93 4.75
CA TYR A 128 13.93 -6.52 5.79
C TYR A 128 13.22 -7.75 5.22
N ALA A 129 13.58 -8.93 5.74
CA ALA A 129 12.97 -10.20 5.38
C ALA A 129 11.77 -10.52 6.27
N TRP A 130 10.94 -11.48 5.84
CA TRP A 130 9.85 -12.00 6.66
C TRP A 130 10.39 -12.63 7.94
N ASN A 131 9.72 -12.35 9.06
CA ASN A 131 9.91 -13.10 10.29
C ASN A 131 9.16 -14.45 10.17
N ASN A 132 9.59 -15.45 10.94
CA ASN A 132 9.00 -16.80 10.92
C ASN A 132 7.54 -16.83 11.41
N GLU A 133 7.07 -15.78 12.08
CA GLU A 133 5.71 -15.63 12.61
C GLU A 133 5.09 -14.33 12.08
N PRO A 134 4.47 -14.34 10.88
CA PRO A 134 3.75 -13.17 10.39
C PRO A 134 2.50 -12.89 11.24
N GLU A 135 2.26 -11.63 11.54
CA GLU A 135 1.07 -11.16 12.25
C GLU A 135 -0.09 -11.09 11.25
N GLU A 136 -1.18 -11.81 11.48
CA GLU A 136 -2.39 -11.65 10.67
C GLU A 136 -3.11 -10.38 11.08
N ILE A 137 -3.23 -9.44 10.15
CA ILE A 137 -4.02 -8.24 10.31
C ILE A 137 -5.30 -8.42 9.50
N THR A 138 -6.43 -8.41 10.21
CA THR A 138 -7.72 -8.15 9.60
C THR A 138 -8.02 -6.69 9.86
N ASP A 139 -7.71 -5.83 8.89
CA ASP A 139 -8.13 -4.44 8.97
C ASP A 139 -9.60 -4.38 8.53
N ASP A 140 -10.47 -3.95 9.46
CA ASP A 140 -11.91 -3.78 9.25
C ASP A 140 -12.24 -2.89 8.03
N THR A 141 -11.26 -2.09 7.61
CA THR A 141 -11.38 -1.18 6.46
C THR A 141 -10.87 -1.80 5.16
N MET A 142 -9.99 -2.79 5.21
CA MET A 142 -9.46 -3.45 4.01
C MET A 142 -10.31 -4.64 3.54
N TYR A 143 -11.15 -5.20 4.41
CA TYR A 143 -12.02 -6.35 4.13
C TYR A 143 -11.32 -7.52 3.39
N GLU A 144 -10.01 -7.65 3.60
CA GLU A 144 -9.12 -8.70 3.11
C GLU A 144 -8.20 -9.09 4.26
N SER A 145 -8.02 -10.39 4.46
CA SER A 145 -7.06 -10.90 5.44
C SER A 145 -5.65 -10.72 4.88
N LEU A 146 -4.84 -9.89 5.55
CA LEU A 146 -3.47 -9.61 5.16
C LEU A 146 -2.51 -10.14 6.23
N LEU A 147 -1.43 -10.77 5.79
CA LEU A 147 -0.30 -11.09 6.64
C LEU A 147 0.65 -9.90 6.63
N LYS A 148 0.93 -9.37 7.82
CA LYS A 148 1.96 -8.36 8.02
C LYS A 148 3.31 -9.04 8.16
N GLY A 149 4.19 -8.71 7.23
CA GLY A 149 5.56 -9.20 7.20
C GLY A 149 6.53 -8.16 7.74
N PRO A 150 7.62 -7.86 7.00
CA PRO A 150 8.65 -6.93 7.47
C PRO A 150 8.09 -5.51 7.64
N ALA A 151 8.46 -4.88 8.75
CA ALA A 151 8.09 -3.51 9.06
C ALA A 151 9.20 -2.79 9.81
N PHE A 152 9.21 -1.47 9.73
CA PHE A 152 10.03 -0.60 10.57
C PHE A 152 9.29 0.70 10.90
N ILE A 153 9.70 1.33 12.00
CA ILE A 153 9.24 2.65 12.41
C ILE A 153 10.48 3.52 12.56
N ARG A 154 10.51 4.69 11.92
CA ARG A 154 11.63 5.63 12.04
C ARG A 154 11.24 7.06 11.73
N ASP A 155 12.13 7.96 12.10
CA ASP A 155 12.06 9.36 11.70
C ASP A 155 12.65 9.56 10.30
N PHE A 156 12.04 10.48 9.55
CA PHE A 156 12.41 10.86 8.20
C PHE A 156 12.74 12.36 8.14
N SER A 157 13.90 12.68 7.59
CA SER A 157 14.32 14.06 7.33
C SER A 157 13.74 14.56 6.00
N PRO A 158 13.71 15.88 5.75
CA PRO A 158 13.29 16.43 4.46
C PRO A 158 14.24 16.03 3.32
N GLN A 159 13.96 14.91 2.65
CA GLN A 159 14.68 14.43 1.48
C GLN A 159 13.91 13.28 0.79
N ARG A 160 14.45 12.81 -0.34
CA ARG A 160 13.94 11.65 -1.04
C ARG A 160 14.56 10.36 -0.51
N TYR A 161 13.73 9.39 -0.22
CA TYR A 161 14.11 8.03 0.16
C TYR A 161 13.56 7.03 -0.85
N ILE A 162 14.13 5.83 -0.84
CA ILE A 162 13.64 4.72 -1.65
C ILE A 162 13.06 3.64 -0.76
N VAL A 163 11.91 3.15 -1.16
CA VAL A 163 11.39 1.87 -0.70
C VAL A 163 11.28 0.98 -1.93
N ALA A 164 11.67 -0.28 -1.81
CA ALA A 164 11.47 -1.24 -2.87
C ALA A 164 10.91 -2.54 -2.31
N VAL A 165 10.16 -3.25 -3.15
CA VAL A 165 9.63 -4.57 -2.83
C VAL A 165 10.20 -5.55 -3.84
N HIS A 166 10.78 -6.64 -3.35
CA HIS A 166 11.46 -7.62 -4.18
C HIS A 166 11.09 -9.04 -3.75
N ASP A 167 10.84 -9.94 -4.69
CA ASP A 167 10.63 -11.36 -4.39
C ASP A 167 11.85 -12.20 -4.80
N PRO A 168 12.70 -12.63 -3.84
CA PRO A 168 13.89 -13.41 -4.16
C PRO A 168 13.56 -14.85 -4.58
N THR A 169 12.34 -15.34 -4.34
CA THR A 169 11.93 -16.69 -4.78
C THR A 169 11.51 -16.72 -6.25
N GLY A 170 11.26 -15.56 -6.84
CA GLY A 170 10.81 -15.41 -8.23
C GLY A 170 9.41 -15.94 -8.50
N VAL A 171 8.62 -16.22 -7.45
CA VAL A 171 7.24 -16.69 -7.58
C VAL A 171 6.34 -15.56 -8.09
N GLY A 172 6.58 -14.33 -7.62
CA GLY A 172 5.74 -13.18 -7.90
C GLY A 172 4.40 -13.25 -7.16
N GLY A 173 3.73 -12.11 -7.06
CA GLY A 173 2.51 -12.02 -6.26
C GLY A 173 2.11 -10.61 -5.93
N ARG A 174 0.94 -10.51 -5.29
CA ARG A 174 0.34 -9.25 -4.87
C ARG A 174 0.74 -8.91 -3.45
N TYR A 175 1.07 -7.65 -3.26
CA TYR A 175 1.46 -7.12 -1.96
C TYR A 175 0.81 -5.77 -1.72
N VAL A 176 0.84 -5.35 -0.47
CA VAL A 176 0.43 -4.01 -0.07
C VAL A 176 1.56 -3.39 0.73
N LEU A 177 2.04 -2.23 0.30
CA LEU A 177 2.94 -1.40 1.10
C LEU A 177 2.08 -0.46 1.95
N TYR A 178 2.07 -0.71 3.26
CA TYR A 178 1.47 0.19 4.23
C TYR A 178 2.50 1.18 4.73
N LEU A 179 2.14 2.47 4.73
CA LEU A 179 3.04 3.52 5.19
C LEU A 179 2.27 4.69 5.78
N GLY A 180 2.91 5.44 6.66
CA GLY A 180 2.41 6.73 7.18
C GLY A 180 2.77 6.97 8.64
N ALA A 181 2.49 8.18 9.10
CA ALA A 181 2.71 8.62 10.48
C ALA A 181 1.45 9.24 11.11
N HIS A 182 0.48 9.67 10.30
CA HIS A 182 -0.76 10.26 10.78
C HIS A 182 -1.93 10.00 9.84
N GLU A 183 -3.14 10.10 10.42
CA GLU A 183 -4.38 10.01 9.67
C GLU A 183 -4.45 11.10 8.58
N PRO A 184 -4.72 10.73 7.32
CA PRO A 184 -4.96 11.71 6.26
C PRO A 184 -6.19 12.56 6.56
N LYS A 185 -6.23 13.75 5.94
CA LYS A 185 -7.38 14.64 6.07
C LYS A 185 -8.64 14.00 5.49
N LYS A 186 -9.70 13.90 6.31
CA LYS A 186 -11.02 13.43 5.87
C LYS A 186 -11.66 14.49 4.96
N THR A 187 -11.75 14.18 3.67
CA THR A 187 -12.50 14.97 2.69
C THR A 187 -13.52 14.08 1.99
N ILE A 188 -14.62 14.66 1.48
CA ILE A 188 -15.63 13.91 0.72
C ILE A 188 -14.99 13.21 -0.48
N GLY A 189 -14.03 13.88 -1.14
CA GLY A 189 -13.27 13.29 -2.25
C GLY A 189 -12.48 12.04 -1.82
N ASN A 190 -11.77 12.11 -0.69
CA ASN A 190 -10.99 10.97 -0.19
C ASN A 190 -11.88 9.79 0.23
N GLN A 191 -13.04 10.05 0.83
CA GLN A 191 -14.01 9.01 1.16
C GLN A 191 -14.58 8.31 -0.08
N PHE A 192 -14.88 9.06 -1.14
CA PHE A 192 -15.33 8.48 -2.40
C PHE A 192 -14.23 7.65 -3.08
N GLN A 193 -12.97 8.11 -3.06
CA GLN A 193 -11.84 7.35 -3.58
C GLN A 193 -11.62 6.05 -2.79
N ALA A 194 -11.69 6.10 -1.46
CA ALA A 194 -11.62 4.91 -0.63
C ALA A 194 -12.75 3.91 -0.97
N PHE A 195 -13.99 4.38 -1.19
CA PHE A 195 -15.07 3.51 -1.63
C PHE A 195 -14.80 2.84 -2.98
N LEU A 196 -14.31 3.60 -3.97
CA LEU A 196 -13.93 3.04 -5.28
C LEU A 196 -12.80 2.03 -5.16
N ALA A 197 -11.82 2.30 -4.29
CA ALA A 197 -10.74 1.38 -3.99
C ALA A 197 -11.25 0.05 -3.43
N LEU A 198 -12.17 0.11 -2.47
CA LEU A 198 -12.80 -1.10 -1.90
C LEU A 198 -13.54 -1.91 -2.95
N LEU A 199 -14.27 -1.27 -3.86
CA LEU A 199 -14.90 -1.95 -4.99
C LEU A 199 -13.85 -2.62 -5.89
N ARG A 200 -12.73 -1.94 -6.19
CA ARG A 200 -11.65 -2.48 -7.02
C ARG A 200 -11.02 -3.72 -6.37
N ILE A 201 -10.78 -3.69 -5.05
CA ILE A 201 -10.26 -4.81 -4.26
C ILE A 201 -11.24 -5.99 -4.31
N LYS A 202 -12.53 -5.76 -4.01
CA LYS A 202 -13.56 -6.81 -3.96
C LYS A 202 -13.82 -7.46 -5.32
N LEU A 203 -13.77 -6.68 -6.39
CA LEU A 203 -13.95 -7.17 -7.75
C LEU A 203 -12.67 -7.73 -8.36
N ASN A 204 -11.57 -7.72 -7.59
CA ASN A 204 -10.27 -8.21 -8.04
C ASN A 204 -9.72 -7.47 -9.29
N LEU A 205 -10.04 -6.18 -9.42
CA LEU A 205 -9.80 -5.37 -10.62
C LEU A 205 -8.43 -4.65 -10.60
N TYR A 206 -7.41 -5.28 -10.03
CA TYR A 206 -6.07 -4.74 -9.90
C TYR A 206 -5.03 -5.66 -10.52
#